data_AF-A0A6C1QTH5-F1
#
_entry.id   AF-A0A6C1QTH5-F1
#
_cell.length_a   1.000
_cell.length_b   1.000
_cell.length_c   1.000
_cell.angle_alpha   90.00
_cell.angle_beta   90.00
_cell.angle_gamma   90.00
#
_symmetry.space_group_name_H-M   'P 1'
#
loop_
_entity.id
_entity.type
_entity.pdbx_description
1 polymer ?
#
loop_
_entity_poly.entity_id
_entity_poly.type
_entity_poly.pdbx_seq_one_letter_code
_entity_poly.pdbx_strand_id
1 'polypeptide(L)'
;MANTVDSYRTRYAETVKNDDGALLSQAVIGDMPAGVDGAAMVHDILEEFALEEAAEVCAELVATLTASCTEDDFHNWDYDHIEFIIDLSNRYRFTIPRNLLNGLPEQLILLVDAKKLSEPGCD
;
A
#
# COMPACT_ATOMS: atom_id res chain seq x y z
N MET A 1 -13.73 -4.88 14.86
CA MET A 1 -13.64 -3.83 13.81
C MET A 1 -12.97 -4.50 12.64
N ALA A 2 -13.50 -4.38 11.43
CA ALA A 2 -12.76 -4.86 10.25
C ALA A 2 -11.45 -4.06 10.17
N ASN A 3 -10.34 -4.74 9.90
CA ASN A 3 -9.06 -4.09 9.67
C ASN A 3 -9.21 -3.13 8.47
N THR A 4 -8.58 -1.95 8.51
CA THR A 4 -8.64 -0.91 7.48
C THR A 4 -8.32 -1.47 6.10
N VAL A 5 -7.32 -2.35 6.00
CA VAL A 5 -6.93 -2.98 4.73
C VAL A 5 -8.00 -3.92 4.19
N ASP A 6 -8.71 -4.66 5.04
CA ASP A 6 -9.77 -5.60 4.60
C ASP A 6 -10.96 -4.86 4.00
N SER A 7 -11.24 -3.64 4.50
CA SER A 7 -12.25 -2.76 3.91
C SER A 7 -11.86 -2.34 2.49
N TYR A 8 -10.60 -1.98 2.27
CA TYR A 8 -10.11 -1.62 0.94
C TYR A 8 -10.06 -2.83 0.00
N ARG A 9 -9.54 -3.98 0.46
CA ARG A 9 -9.51 -5.23 -0.32
C ARG A 9 -10.90 -5.62 -0.80
N THR A 10 -11.89 -5.61 0.09
CA THR A 10 -13.29 -5.90 -0.27
C THR A 10 -13.80 -4.92 -1.33
N ARG A 11 -13.56 -3.62 -1.15
CA ARG A 11 -14.03 -2.59 -2.08
C ARG A 11 -13.36 -2.72 -3.46
N TYR A 12 -12.06 -2.92 -3.52
CA TYR A 12 -11.31 -2.97 -4.76
C TYR A 12 -11.52 -4.30 -5.51
N ALA A 13 -11.71 -5.41 -4.79
CA ALA A 13 -12.16 -6.66 -5.38
C ALA A 13 -13.47 -6.50 -6.16
N GLU A 14 -14.44 -5.70 -5.67
CA GLU A 14 -15.67 -5.42 -6.42
C GLU A 14 -15.43 -4.63 -7.72
N THR A 15 -14.40 -3.78 -7.77
CA THR A 15 -14.09 -2.98 -8.96
C THR A 15 -13.52 -3.80 -10.11
N VAL A 16 -12.82 -4.90 -9.78
CA VAL A 16 -12.14 -5.74 -10.77
C VAL A 16 -12.96 -6.91 -11.28
N LYS A 17 -14.15 -7.18 -10.70
CA LYS A 17 -15.06 -8.25 -11.16
C LYS A 17 -15.50 -8.15 -12.64
N ASN A 18 -15.35 -6.98 -13.24
CA ASN A 18 -15.68 -6.73 -14.65
C ASN A 18 -14.43 -6.58 -15.54
N ASP A 19 -13.25 -6.98 -15.05
CA ASP A 19 -11.95 -6.80 -15.72
C ASP A 19 -11.63 -5.33 -16.07
N ASP A 20 -12.12 -4.38 -15.25
CA ASP A 20 -12.02 -2.94 -15.51
C ASP A 20 -10.99 -2.27 -14.59
N GLY A 21 -9.75 -2.18 -15.07
CA GLY A 21 -8.67 -1.47 -14.38
C GLY A 21 -8.89 0.05 -14.25
N ALA A 22 -9.78 0.65 -15.04
CA ALA A 22 -10.09 2.07 -14.92
C ALA A 22 -10.99 2.34 -13.69
N LEU A 23 -11.92 1.43 -13.39
CA LEU A 23 -12.73 1.51 -12.17
C LEU A 23 -11.88 1.35 -10.91
N LEU A 24 -10.93 0.41 -10.92
CA LEU A 24 -9.96 0.27 -9.84
C LEU A 24 -9.17 1.56 -9.67
N SER A 25 -8.60 2.08 -10.76
CA SER A 25 -7.80 3.32 -10.72
C SER A 25 -8.57 4.50 -10.14
N GLN A 26 -9.81 4.70 -10.58
CA GLN A 26 -10.64 5.79 -10.07
C GLN A 26 -10.95 5.63 -8.58
N ALA A 27 -11.24 4.41 -8.13
CA ALA A 27 -11.54 4.14 -6.73
C ALA A 27 -10.33 4.40 -5.83
N VAL A 28 -9.15 3.92 -6.24
CA VAL A 28 -7.90 4.04 -5.48
C VAL A 28 -7.45 5.50 -5.38
N ILE A 29 -7.43 6.22 -6.50
CA ILE A 29 -7.06 7.66 -6.50
C ILE A 29 -7.99 8.48 -5.60
N GLY A 30 -9.27 8.10 -5.53
CA GLY A 30 -10.26 8.76 -4.66
C GLY A 30 -10.01 8.55 -3.16
N ASP A 31 -9.34 7.47 -2.77
CA ASP A 31 -9.06 7.13 -1.38
C ASP A 31 -7.65 7.57 -0.92
N MET A 32 -6.79 7.98 -1.85
CA MET A 32 -5.43 8.42 -1.54
C MET A 32 -5.38 9.80 -0.87
N PRO A 33 -4.41 10.04 0.04
CA PRO A 33 -4.20 11.36 0.63
C PRO A 33 -3.86 12.43 -0.42
N ALA A 34 -4.29 13.66 -0.17
CA ALA A 34 -3.98 14.79 -1.04
C ALA A 34 -2.45 15.02 -1.14
N GLY A 35 -1.97 15.30 -2.36
CA GLY A 35 -0.55 15.54 -2.63
C GLY A 35 0.26 14.28 -2.96
N VAL A 36 -0.36 13.10 -2.93
CA VAL A 36 0.22 11.84 -3.44
C VAL A 36 -0.03 11.72 -4.94
N ASP A 37 0.97 11.29 -5.71
CA ASP A 37 0.83 11.00 -7.14
C ASP A 37 0.17 9.62 -7.36
N GLY A 38 -1.12 9.54 -7.03
CA GLY A 38 -1.85 8.28 -7.06
C GLY A 38 -2.02 7.70 -8.46
N ALA A 39 -2.10 8.54 -9.48
CA ALA A 39 -2.23 8.07 -10.86
C ALA A 39 -0.98 7.32 -11.32
N ALA A 40 0.21 7.85 -11.03
CA ALA A 40 1.46 7.19 -11.38
C ALA A 40 1.68 5.91 -10.57
N MET A 41 1.39 5.92 -9.27
CA MET A 41 1.51 4.70 -8.44
C MET A 41 0.58 3.58 -8.90
N VAL A 42 -0.69 3.89 -9.20
CA VAL A 42 -1.64 2.88 -9.68
C VAL A 42 -1.23 2.35 -11.05
N HIS A 43 -0.70 3.21 -11.92
CA HIS A 43 -0.17 2.77 -13.20
C HIS A 43 0.97 1.76 -13.01
N ASP A 44 1.94 2.05 -12.14
CA ASP A 44 3.04 1.13 -11.85
C ASP A 44 2.54 -0.20 -11.26
N ILE A 45 1.52 -0.18 -10.40
CA ILE A 45 0.90 -1.40 -9.86
C ILE A 45 0.28 -2.25 -10.97
N LEU A 46 -0.45 -1.61 -11.89
CA LEU A 46 -1.12 -2.30 -13.01
C LEU A 46 -0.15 -2.80 -14.08
N GLU A 47 1.07 -2.28 -14.14
CA GLU A 47 2.13 -2.80 -15.01
C GLU A 47 2.82 -4.04 -14.41
N GLU A 48 2.94 -4.11 -13.08
CA GLU A 48 3.64 -5.20 -12.39
C GLU A 48 2.74 -6.40 -12.07
N PHE A 49 1.48 -6.15 -11.67
CA PHE A 49 0.59 -7.17 -11.14
C PHE A 49 -0.61 -7.46 -12.05
N ALA A 50 -1.10 -8.70 -12.01
CA ALA A 50 -2.38 -9.04 -12.64
C ALA A 50 -3.51 -8.26 -11.95
N LEU A 51 -4.60 -7.96 -12.67
CA LEU A 51 -5.63 -7.03 -12.19
C LEU A 51 -6.23 -7.41 -10.81
N GLU A 52 -6.44 -8.69 -10.54
CA GLU A 52 -6.95 -9.17 -9.24
C GLU A 52 -5.96 -8.88 -8.11
N GLU A 53 -4.68 -9.18 -8.32
CA GLU A 53 -3.58 -8.95 -7.39
C GLU A 53 -3.27 -7.46 -7.23
N ALA A 54 -3.33 -6.69 -8.32
CA ALA A 54 -3.24 -5.23 -8.32
C ALA A 54 -4.30 -4.59 -7.43
N ALA A 55 -5.49 -5.17 -7.34
CA ALA A 55 -6.54 -4.70 -6.43
C ALA A 55 -6.14 -4.86 -4.96
N GLU A 56 -5.46 -5.96 -4.63
CA GLU A 56 -4.92 -6.22 -3.29
C GLU A 56 -3.74 -5.29 -2.96
N VAL A 57 -2.78 -5.15 -3.86
CA VAL A 57 -1.63 -4.22 -3.71
C VAL A 57 -2.11 -2.78 -3.56
N CYS A 58 -3.12 -2.36 -4.32
CA CYS A 58 -3.74 -1.04 -4.18
C CYS A 58 -4.37 -0.84 -2.80
N ALA A 59 -5.04 -1.87 -2.26
CA ALA A 59 -5.64 -1.81 -0.93
C ALA A 59 -4.57 -1.64 0.16
N GLU A 60 -3.48 -2.39 0.04
CA GLU A 60 -2.33 -2.34 0.94
C GLU A 60 -1.58 -1.02 0.85
N LEU A 61 -1.42 -0.46 -0.34
CA LEU A 61 -0.83 0.87 -0.54
C LEU A 61 -1.68 1.96 0.14
N VAL A 62 -2.99 1.98 -0.09
CA VAL A 62 -3.88 2.98 0.52
C VAL A 62 -3.93 2.79 2.03
N ALA A 63 -3.99 1.55 2.52
CA ALA A 63 -3.88 1.26 3.95
C ALA A 63 -2.56 1.78 4.51
N THR A 64 -1.43 1.59 3.82
CA THR A 64 -0.12 2.10 4.25
C THR A 64 -0.10 3.63 4.33
N LEU A 65 -0.64 4.32 3.33
CA LEU A 65 -0.68 5.78 3.25
C LEU A 65 -1.66 6.43 4.26
N THR A 66 -2.66 5.67 4.70
CA THR A 66 -3.70 6.12 5.64
C THR A 66 -3.56 5.48 7.02
N ALA A 67 -2.55 4.64 7.23
CA ALA A 67 -2.35 3.85 8.43
C ALA A 67 -2.26 4.73 9.66
N SER A 68 -2.95 4.30 10.71
CA SER A 68 -2.72 4.85 12.04
C SER A 68 -1.46 4.24 12.63
N CYS A 69 -0.82 4.92 13.58
CA CYS A 69 0.42 4.43 14.20
C CYS A 69 0.20 3.28 15.20
N THR A 70 -1.04 2.83 15.37
CA THR A 70 -1.41 1.63 16.15
C THR A 70 -1.62 0.39 15.27
N GLU A 71 -1.53 0.53 13.95
CA GLU A 71 -1.70 -0.58 13.01
C GLU A 71 -0.43 -1.43 12.97
N ASP A 72 -0.54 -2.74 13.17
CA ASP A 72 0.59 -3.68 13.32
C ASP A 72 0.39 -4.99 12.53
N ASP A 73 -0.62 -5.06 11.67
CA ASP A 73 -1.01 -6.29 10.97
C ASP A 73 -0.25 -6.50 9.65
N PHE A 74 0.74 -5.64 9.34
CA PHE A 74 1.51 -5.66 8.09
C PHE A 74 2.32 -6.94 7.90
N HIS A 75 2.74 -7.59 9.00
CA HIS A 75 3.47 -8.86 8.96
C HIS A 75 2.66 -10.04 8.38
N ASN A 76 1.35 -9.86 8.18
CA ASN A 76 0.47 -10.86 7.55
C ASN A 76 0.24 -10.61 6.06
N TRP A 77 0.82 -9.57 5.47
CA TRP A 77 0.67 -9.26 4.05
C TRP A 77 1.69 -10.02 3.21
N ASP A 78 1.43 -10.09 1.90
CA ASP A 78 2.36 -10.72 0.97
C ASP A 78 3.68 -9.94 0.94
N TYR A 79 4.80 -10.65 1.05
CA TYR A 79 6.11 -10.02 1.07
C TYR A 79 6.47 -9.36 -0.26
N ASP A 80 5.96 -9.88 -1.38
CA ASP A 80 6.18 -9.29 -2.69
C ASP A 80 5.45 -7.94 -2.78
N HIS A 81 4.25 -7.83 -2.21
CA HIS A 81 3.51 -6.57 -2.11
C HIS A 81 4.24 -5.57 -1.21
N ILE A 82 4.73 -6.01 -0.04
CA ILE A 82 5.45 -5.16 0.89
C ILE A 82 6.73 -4.61 0.25
N GLU A 83 7.50 -5.47 -0.43
CA GLU A 83 8.69 -5.06 -1.17
C GLU A 83 8.35 -4.01 -2.22
N PHE A 84 7.28 -4.24 -2.99
CA PHE A 84 6.82 -3.29 -3.99
C PHE A 84 6.38 -1.95 -3.39
N ILE A 85 5.66 -1.94 -2.27
CA ILE A 85 5.24 -0.72 -1.57
C ILE A 85 6.45 0.05 -1.04
N ILE A 86 7.47 -0.64 -0.54
CA ILE A 86 8.74 -0.02 -0.13
C ILE A 86 9.41 0.63 -1.34
N ASP A 87 9.47 -0.05 -2.48
CA ASP A 87 10.01 0.52 -3.72
C ASP A 87 9.22 1.75 -4.21
N LEU A 88 7.89 1.70 -4.18
CA LEU A 88 7.04 2.86 -4.47
C LEU A 88 7.35 4.04 -3.52
N SER A 89 7.55 3.77 -2.22
CA SER A 89 7.96 4.81 -1.27
C SER A 89 9.31 5.43 -1.64
N ASN A 90 10.22 4.60 -2.15
CA ASN A 90 11.54 5.02 -2.61
C ASN A 90 11.47 5.91 -3.87
N ARG A 91 10.61 5.57 -4.82
CA ARG A 91 10.41 6.34 -6.06
C ARG A 91 9.62 7.62 -5.84
N TYR A 92 8.46 7.51 -5.19
CA TYR A 92 7.49 8.60 -5.04
C TYR A 92 7.63 9.42 -3.77
N ARG A 93 8.55 9.04 -2.88
CA ARG A 93 8.94 9.79 -1.68
C ARG A 93 7.82 9.99 -0.65
N PHE A 94 6.90 9.03 -0.55
CA PHE A 94 5.98 8.99 0.59
C PHE A 94 6.64 8.30 1.79
N THR A 95 6.11 8.59 2.97
CA THR A 95 6.57 8.03 4.23
C THR A 95 5.81 6.74 4.53
N ILE A 96 6.51 5.70 4.96
CA ILE A 96 5.87 4.46 5.43
C ILE A 96 5.78 4.42 6.97
N PRO A 97 4.72 3.81 7.53
CA PRO A 97 4.60 3.59 8.96
C PRO A 97 5.74 2.68 9.43
N ARG A 98 6.43 3.05 10.52
CA ARG A 98 7.53 2.23 11.03
C ARG A 98 7.09 0.84 11.46
N ASN A 99 5.82 0.71 11.87
CA ASN A 99 5.22 -0.58 12.20
C ASN A 99 5.13 -1.53 11.00
N LEU A 100 5.17 -1.02 9.76
CA LEU A 100 5.30 -1.86 8.56
C LEU A 100 6.51 -2.79 8.68
N LEU A 101 7.57 -2.35 9.37
CA LEU A 101 8.81 -3.10 9.53
C LEU A 101 8.80 -4.08 10.70
N ASN A 102 7.79 -4.03 11.56
CA ASN A 102 7.72 -4.90 12.72
C ASN A 102 7.48 -6.34 12.25
N GLY A 103 8.38 -7.25 12.64
CA GLY A 103 8.25 -8.67 12.30
C GLY A 103 8.63 -9.03 10.87
N LEU A 104 9.06 -8.07 10.03
CA LEU A 104 9.56 -8.36 8.69
C LEU A 104 10.97 -8.99 8.72
N PRO A 105 11.30 -9.84 7.72
CA PRO A 105 12.67 -10.26 7.48
C PRO A 105 13.64 -9.09 7.35
N GLU A 106 14.85 -9.24 7.90
CA GLU A 106 15.91 -8.20 7.87
C GLU A 106 16.21 -7.70 6.44
N GLN A 107 16.08 -8.56 5.44
CA GLN A 107 16.28 -8.23 4.03
C GLN A 107 15.32 -7.14 3.53
N LEU A 108 14.05 -7.19 3.92
CA LEU A 108 13.05 -6.18 3.53
C LEU A 108 13.26 -4.86 4.29
N ILE A 109 13.68 -4.94 5.56
CA ILE A 109 14.00 -3.76 6.37
C ILE A 109 15.14 -2.95 5.72
N LEU A 110 16.12 -3.62 5.10
CA LEU A 110 17.25 -2.98 4.42
C LEU A 110 16.87 -2.22 3.14
N LEU A 111 15.71 -2.52 2.53
CA LEU A 111 15.24 -1.84 1.31
C LEU A 111 14.65 -0.46 1.60
N VAL A 112 14.36 -0.16 2.86
CA VAL A 112 13.72 1.09 3.25
C VAL A 112 14.74 2.21 3.35
N ASP A 113 14.48 3.32 2.66
CA ASP A 113 15.18 4.58 2.93
C ASP A 113 14.80 5.05 4.34
N ALA A 114 15.76 5.00 5.27
CA ALA A 114 15.55 5.37 6.68
C ALA A 114 15.03 6.81 6.86
N LYS A 115 15.21 7.70 5.87
CA LYS A 115 14.65 9.06 5.88
C LYS A 115 13.16 9.12 5.54
N LYS A 116 12.58 8.02 5.09
CA LYS A 116 11.17 7.84 4.70
C LYS A 116 10.40 6.98 5.69
N LEU A 117 11.02 6.66 6.83
CA LEU A 117 10.32 6.09 7.96
C LEU A 117 9.70 7.20 8.80
N SER A 118 8.43 6.99 9.18
CA SER A 118 7.80 7.78 10.23
C SER A 118 8.54 7.60 11.56
N GLU A 119 8.46 8.60 12.44
CA GLU A 119 9.04 8.51 13.77
C GLU A 119 8.41 7.34 14.57
N PRO A 120 9.19 6.63 15.40
CA PRO A 120 8.67 5.54 16.21
C PRO A 120 7.63 6.06 17.20
N GLY A 121 6.41 5.49 17.13
CA GLY A 121 5.31 5.78 18.06
C GLY A 121 4.65 7.14 17.85
N CYS A 122 4.33 7.49 16.59
CA CYS A 122 3.79 8.79 16.17
C CYS A 122 2.96 9.51 17.25
N ASP A 123 3.41 10.72 17.61
CA ASP A 123 2.87 11.72 18.54
C ASP A 123 1.75 11.29 19.51
#